data_AF-A0A6A5ZDC0-F1
#
_entry.id   AF-A0A6A5ZDC0-F1
#
_cell.length_a   1.000
_cell.length_b   1.000
_cell.length_c   1.000
_cell.angle_alpha   90.00
_cell.angle_beta   90.00
_cell.angle_gamma   90.00
#
_symmetry.space_group_name_H-M   'P 1'
#
loop_
_entity.id
_entity.type
_entity.pdbx_description
1 polymer ?
#
loop_
_entity_poly.entity_id
_entity_poly.type
_entity_poly.pdbx_seq_one_letter_code
_entity_poly.pdbx_strand_id
1 'polypeptide(L)'
;MAWNATTRRKHRHKIGLDPEELRVRDAARQSFLKACCNSDERHHSLTGGLQVVISFSEKRMLAYESTGAKLLELLYTARPQTTTRDRVMDFTANVATIAKSLTPQTCVDDIVTQLYRHYNTDLIDAKPYENVTRNMVFAAIGWSTMLYTAILQEPDSDFCTSTQDLGDAELRVAQSAGRPISALLRNFSLIPVSCPPGIKNSQGLDTLLAVTHLNFFSLTNLCDVSIEWVDDLSKHCEFNRYSQNKSLKLFRFPSFCAEICLNEVNGSLLSRICRGHNCQNDCHALSDTVTEAYMTEVLMTYRLLFGQHRRSC
;
A
#
# COMPACT_ATOMS: atom_id res chain seq x y z
N MET A 1 12.44 39.13 -10.31
CA MET A 1 12.19 38.01 -11.24
C MET A 1 10.70 37.68 -11.21
N ALA A 2 9.96 38.19 -12.18
CA ALA A 2 8.51 38.05 -12.27
C ALA A 2 8.14 36.71 -12.95
N TRP A 3 7.33 35.91 -12.28
CA TRP A 3 6.77 34.68 -12.84
C TRP A 3 5.55 35.03 -13.70
N ASN A 4 5.71 34.93 -15.03
CA ASN A 4 4.63 35.12 -15.99
C ASN A 4 3.64 33.94 -15.93
N ALA A 5 2.43 34.24 -15.49
CA ALA A 5 1.29 33.35 -15.46
C ALA A 5 0.48 33.46 -16.76
N THR A 6 0.87 32.79 -17.84
CA THR A 6 0.04 32.69 -19.05
C THR A 6 0.53 31.60 -19.99
N THR A 7 0.10 30.34 -19.79
CA THR A 7 -0.28 29.37 -20.85
C THR A 7 -0.73 28.03 -20.26
N ARG A 8 -1.94 27.97 -19.69
CA ARG A 8 -2.69 26.70 -19.57
C ARG A 8 -3.57 26.56 -20.81
N ARG A 9 -2.99 26.13 -21.93
CA ARG A 9 -3.77 25.70 -23.11
C ARG A 9 -4.31 24.30 -22.83
N LYS A 10 -5.63 24.20 -22.67
CA LYS A 10 -6.39 22.95 -22.51
C LYS A 10 -6.30 22.13 -23.80
N HIS A 11 -5.40 21.15 -23.86
CA HIS A 11 -5.58 19.99 -24.74
C HIS A 11 -6.41 18.93 -24.01
N ARG A 12 -7.74 19.08 -24.07
CA ARG A 12 -8.66 17.96 -23.84
C ARG A 12 -8.72 17.19 -25.15
N HIS A 13 -7.87 16.18 -25.32
CA HIS A 13 -8.24 15.07 -26.19
C HIS A 13 -9.47 14.42 -25.57
N LYS A 14 -10.64 14.62 -26.18
CA LYS A 14 -11.81 13.79 -25.92
C LYS A 14 -11.49 12.42 -26.53
N ILE A 15 -10.88 11.55 -25.74
CA ILE A 15 -10.95 10.11 -25.98
C ILE A 15 -12.41 9.77 -25.67
N GLY A 16 -13.22 9.56 -26.70
CA GLY A 16 -14.61 9.14 -26.57
C GLY A 16 -14.63 7.69 -26.12
N LEU A 17 -14.55 7.46 -24.81
CA LEU A 17 -14.90 6.17 -24.23
C LEU A 17 -16.42 6.03 -24.26
N ASP A 18 -16.90 4.82 -24.53
CA ASP A 18 -18.32 4.48 -24.45
C ASP A 18 -18.85 4.80 -23.04
N PRO A 19 -20.02 5.45 -22.89
CA PRO A 19 -20.67 5.65 -21.59
C PRO A 19 -20.73 4.40 -20.71
N GLU A 20 -20.89 3.21 -21.29
CA GLU A 20 -20.90 1.95 -20.54
C GLU A 20 -19.49 1.55 -20.07
N GLU A 21 -18.46 1.73 -20.90
CA GLU A 21 -17.06 1.55 -20.46
C GLU A 21 -16.68 2.52 -19.33
N LEU A 22 -17.17 3.76 -19.39
CA LEU A 22 -16.93 4.74 -18.34
C LEU A 22 -17.59 4.31 -17.01
N ARG A 23 -18.81 3.75 -17.08
CA ARG A 23 -19.53 3.23 -15.92
C ARG A 23 -18.85 2.02 -15.30
N VAL A 24 -18.43 1.05 -16.12
CA VAL A 24 -17.71 -0.15 -15.67
C VAL A 24 -16.39 0.24 -15.00
N ARG A 25 -15.66 1.19 -15.59
CA ARG A 25 -14.42 1.72 -15.01
C ARG A 25 -14.64 2.36 -13.64
N ASP A 26 -15.70 3.15 -13.51
CA ASP A 26 -16.02 3.80 -12.24
C ASP A 26 -16.46 2.77 -11.18
N ALA A 27 -17.13 1.68 -11.59
CA ALA A 27 -17.51 0.58 -10.71
C ALA A 27 -16.30 -0.21 -10.19
N ALA A 28 -15.34 -0.57 -11.05
CA ALA A 28 -14.13 -1.30 -10.65
C ALA A 28 -13.27 -0.48 -9.68
N ARG A 29 -13.12 0.84 -9.94
CA ARG A 29 -12.40 1.76 -9.05
C ARG A 29 -13.10 1.92 -7.70
N GLN A 30 -14.43 1.99 -7.68
CA GLN A 30 -15.20 2.04 -6.44
C GLN A 30 -15.10 0.74 -5.64
N SER A 31 -15.17 -0.41 -6.32
CA SER A 31 -14.97 -1.73 -5.70
C SER A 31 -13.60 -1.83 -5.05
N PHE A 32 -12.54 -1.40 -5.76
CA PHE A 32 -11.19 -1.35 -5.21
C PHE A 32 -11.09 -0.44 -3.97
N LEU A 33 -11.60 0.79 -4.03
CA LEU A 33 -11.59 1.69 -2.87
C LEU A 33 -12.34 1.12 -1.66
N LYS A 34 -13.53 0.56 -1.88
CA LYS A 34 -14.32 -0.09 -0.83
C LYS A 34 -13.55 -1.27 -0.24
N ALA A 35 -12.93 -2.09 -1.09
CA ALA A 35 -12.11 -3.21 -0.65
C ALA A 35 -10.86 -2.77 0.12
N CYS A 36 -10.27 -1.59 -0.16
CA CYS A 36 -9.10 -1.10 0.57
C CYS A 36 -9.48 -0.41 1.89
N CYS A 37 -10.33 0.61 1.81
CA CYS A 37 -10.59 1.56 2.90
C CYS A 37 -11.91 1.32 3.64
N ASN A 38 -12.75 0.38 3.19
CA ASN A 38 -14.14 0.24 3.67
C ASN A 38 -14.99 1.52 3.45
N SER A 39 -14.67 2.28 2.40
CA SER A 39 -15.35 3.53 2.07
C SER A 39 -16.72 3.23 1.47
N ASP A 40 -17.77 3.32 2.29
CA ASP A 40 -19.17 3.31 1.85
C ASP A 40 -19.71 4.74 1.64
N GLU A 41 -19.11 5.73 2.29
CA GLU A 41 -19.52 7.14 2.22
C GLU A 41 -18.53 7.98 1.41
N ARG A 42 -19.05 8.80 0.49
CA ARG A 42 -18.23 9.74 -0.26
C ARG A 42 -17.87 10.92 0.62
N HIS A 43 -16.72 10.89 1.28
CA HIS A 43 -16.12 12.11 1.83
C HIS A 43 -15.71 13.03 0.66
N HIS A 44 -16.58 13.99 0.34
CA HIS A 44 -16.37 14.91 -0.78
C HIS A 44 -15.03 15.67 -0.69
N SER A 45 -14.53 15.92 0.52
CA SER A 45 -13.25 16.58 0.78
C SER A 45 -12.03 15.75 0.40
N LEU A 46 -12.11 14.41 0.46
CA LEU A 46 -10.99 13.50 0.17
C LEU A 46 -11.01 12.94 -1.26
N THR A 47 -12.11 13.13 -1.98
CA THR A 47 -12.34 12.54 -3.30
C THR A 47 -11.18 12.83 -4.27
N GLY A 48 -10.67 14.06 -4.29
CA GLY A 48 -9.54 14.43 -5.16
C GLY A 48 -8.26 13.64 -4.87
N GLY A 49 -7.90 13.51 -3.59
CA GLY A 49 -6.71 12.76 -3.17
C GLY A 49 -6.86 11.25 -3.40
N LEU A 50 -8.05 10.69 -3.12
CA LEU A 50 -8.33 9.27 -3.37
C LEU A 50 -8.28 8.91 -4.86
N GLN A 51 -8.74 9.79 -5.75
CA GLN A 51 -8.60 9.56 -7.20
C GLN A 51 -7.14 9.51 -7.65
N VAL A 52 -6.25 10.28 -7.01
CA VAL A 52 -4.80 10.18 -7.26
C VAL A 52 -4.27 8.83 -6.80
N VAL A 53 -4.67 8.35 -5.62
CA VAL A 53 -4.27 7.03 -5.09
C VAL A 53 -4.74 5.90 -6.00
N ILE A 54 -5.99 5.94 -6.46
CA ILE A 54 -6.52 4.94 -7.42
C ILE A 54 -5.72 4.99 -8.72
N SER A 55 -5.53 6.18 -9.29
CA SER A 55 -4.83 6.32 -10.58
C SER A 55 -3.37 5.87 -10.47
N PHE A 56 -2.74 6.14 -9.33
CA PHE A 56 -1.41 5.64 -9.02
C PHE A 56 -1.38 4.11 -8.95
N SER A 57 -2.28 3.51 -8.16
CA SER A 57 -2.38 2.06 -7.98
C SER A 57 -2.68 1.36 -9.31
N GLU A 58 -3.59 1.91 -10.11
CA GLU A 58 -3.94 1.44 -11.46
C GLU A 58 -2.71 1.40 -12.38
N LYS A 59 -1.91 2.45 -12.38
CA LYS A 59 -0.70 2.50 -13.20
C LYS A 59 0.27 1.37 -12.82
N ARG A 60 0.37 1.03 -11.53
CA ARG A 60 1.22 -0.06 -11.06
C ARG A 60 0.66 -1.42 -11.40
N MET A 61 -0.64 -1.60 -11.19
CA MET A 61 -1.39 -2.80 -11.60
C MET A 61 -1.18 -3.11 -13.09
N LEU A 62 -1.27 -2.09 -13.95
CA LEU A 62 -1.05 -2.25 -15.39
C LEU A 62 0.40 -2.58 -15.75
N ALA A 63 1.38 -2.15 -14.94
CA ALA A 63 2.77 -2.57 -15.14
C ALA A 63 2.96 -4.09 -14.92
N TYR A 64 2.02 -4.75 -14.24
CA TYR A 64 2.01 -6.20 -13.98
C TYR A 64 1.20 -6.98 -15.04
N GLU A 65 0.57 -6.30 -15.98
CA GLU A 65 -0.32 -6.90 -16.98
C GLU A 65 0.37 -8.01 -17.77
N SER A 66 1.58 -7.77 -18.29
CA SER A 66 2.28 -8.73 -19.15
C SER A 66 2.56 -10.06 -18.47
N THR A 67 2.77 -10.05 -17.15
CA THR A 67 3.07 -11.25 -16.37
C THR A 67 1.79 -11.96 -15.93
N GLY A 68 0.78 -11.19 -15.54
CA GLY A 68 -0.51 -11.72 -15.12
C GLY A 68 -1.46 -12.09 -16.27
N ALA A 69 -1.18 -11.70 -17.51
CA ALA A 69 -2.13 -11.76 -18.62
C ALA A 69 -2.76 -13.15 -18.80
N LYS A 70 -1.93 -14.20 -18.90
CA LYS A 70 -2.41 -15.59 -19.07
C LYS A 70 -3.22 -16.08 -17.87
N LEU A 71 -2.81 -15.70 -16.66
CA LEU A 71 -3.57 -16.03 -15.45
C LEU A 71 -4.92 -15.31 -15.43
N LEU A 72 -4.96 -14.02 -15.79
CA LEU A 72 -6.19 -13.26 -15.87
C LEU A 72 -7.10 -13.77 -16.99
N GLU A 73 -6.55 -14.22 -18.12
CA GLU A 73 -7.32 -14.91 -19.15
C GLU A 73 -7.93 -16.19 -18.60
N LEU A 74 -7.16 -17.02 -17.88
CA LEU A 74 -7.65 -18.23 -17.24
C LEU A 74 -8.78 -17.93 -16.25
N LEU A 75 -8.58 -17.00 -15.31
CA LEU A 75 -9.56 -16.66 -14.26
C LEU A 75 -10.84 -16.01 -14.80
N TYR A 76 -10.74 -15.26 -15.91
CA TYR A 76 -11.86 -14.51 -16.49
C TYR A 76 -12.35 -15.10 -17.82
N THR A 77 -12.02 -16.35 -18.16
CA THR A 77 -12.49 -17.01 -19.40
C THR A 77 -14.01 -16.94 -19.58
N ALA A 78 -14.78 -16.99 -18.48
CA ALA A 78 -16.24 -16.87 -18.49
C ALA A 78 -16.77 -15.42 -18.60
N ARG A 79 -15.91 -14.39 -18.57
CA ARG A 79 -16.29 -12.95 -18.57
C ARG A 79 -15.59 -12.17 -19.71
N PRO A 80 -15.94 -12.42 -20.98
CA PRO A 80 -15.20 -11.91 -22.14
C PRO A 80 -15.26 -10.38 -22.35
N GLN A 81 -16.16 -9.65 -21.70
CA GLN A 81 -16.41 -8.23 -21.99
C GLN A 81 -15.60 -7.24 -21.12
N THR A 82 -14.75 -7.71 -20.21
CA THR A 82 -13.98 -6.83 -19.31
C THR A 82 -12.62 -6.49 -19.91
N THR A 83 -12.21 -5.22 -19.82
CA THR A 83 -10.86 -4.79 -20.22
C THR A 83 -9.81 -5.37 -19.27
N THR A 84 -8.56 -5.54 -19.70
CA THR A 84 -7.50 -6.07 -18.81
C THR A 84 -7.34 -5.23 -17.54
N ARG A 85 -7.46 -3.90 -17.68
CA ARG A 85 -7.47 -2.97 -16.55
C ARG A 85 -8.53 -3.34 -15.52
N ASP A 86 -9.76 -3.56 -15.97
CA ASP A 86 -10.88 -3.89 -15.07
C ASP A 86 -10.66 -5.24 -14.40
N ARG A 87 -10.08 -6.22 -15.12
CA ARG A 87 -9.74 -7.54 -14.57
C ARG A 87 -8.69 -7.45 -13.46
N VAL A 88 -7.65 -6.62 -13.61
CA VAL A 88 -6.62 -6.46 -12.57
C VAL A 88 -7.19 -5.74 -11.34
N MET A 89 -8.02 -4.71 -11.56
CA MET A 89 -8.71 -4.01 -10.48
C MET A 89 -9.67 -4.91 -9.72
N ASP A 90 -10.52 -5.66 -10.43
CA ASP A 90 -11.46 -6.62 -9.84
C ASP A 90 -10.70 -7.74 -9.11
N PHE A 91 -9.63 -8.27 -9.71
CA PHE A 91 -8.75 -9.24 -9.05
C PHE A 91 -8.20 -8.70 -7.73
N THR A 92 -7.68 -7.46 -7.75
CA THR A 92 -7.12 -6.84 -6.54
C THR A 92 -8.19 -6.60 -5.48
N ALA A 93 -9.38 -6.15 -5.87
CA ALA A 93 -10.52 -5.95 -4.97
C ALA A 93 -10.97 -7.29 -4.34
N ASN A 94 -11.00 -8.36 -5.12
CA ASN A 94 -11.34 -9.71 -4.63
C ASN A 94 -10.27 -10.25 -3.69
N VAL A 95 -8.98 -10.07 -4.00
CA VAL A 95 -7.87 -10.41 -3.09
C VAL A 95 -8.04 -9.69 -1.75
N ALA A 96 -8.28 -8.38 -1.78
CA ALA A 96 -8.44 -7.59 -0.56
C ALA A 96 -9.69 -8.01 0.24
N THR A 97 -10.79 -8.32 -0.44
CA THR A 97 -12.03 -8.80 0.18
C THR A 97 -11.85 -10.16 0.84
N ILE A 98 -11.20 -11.10 0.14
CA ILE A 98 -10.85 -12.42 0.67
C ILE A 98 -9.88 -12.26 1.85
N ALA A 99 -8.82 -11.48 1.72
CA ALA A 99 -7.87 -11.27 2.81
C ALA A 99 -8.53 -10.66 4.07
N LYS A 100 -9.56 -9.83 3.92
CA LYS A 100 -10.34 -9.26 5.03
C LYS A 100 -11.24 -10.28 5.74
N SER A 101 -11.77 -11.25 5.02
CA SER A 101 -12.71 -12.24 5.57
C SER A 101 -12.01 -13.36 6.34
N LEU A 102 -10.68 -13.37 6.37
CA LEU A 102 -9.89 -14.49 6.86
C LEU A 102 -9.19 -14.24 8.20
N THR A 103 -8.68 -15.33 8.77
CA THR A 103 -8.16 -15.40 10.14
C THR A 103 -6.74 -14.81 10.27
N PRO A 104 -6.25 -14.53 11.47
CA PRO A 104 -4.85 -14.16 11.73
C PRO A 104 -3.79 -15.10 11.15
N GLN A 105 -4.13 -16.37 10.92
CA GLN A 105 -3.20 -17.39 10.42
C GLN A 105 -3.19 -17.51 8.90
N THR A 106 -3.98 -16.69 8.21
CA THR A 106 -4.13 -16.74 6.76
C THR A 106 -2.82 -16.47 6.07
N CYS A 107 -2.43 -17.40 5.21
CA CYS A 107 -1.25 -17.31 4.36
C CYS A 107 -1.64 -16.92 2.93
N VAL A 108 -0.64 -16.69 2.07
CA VAL A 108 -0.88 -16.36 0.65
C VAL A 108 -1.54 -17.53 -0.07
N ASP A 109 -1.14 -18.77 0.25
CA ASP A 109 -1.71 -19.98 -0.35
C ASP A 109 -3.22 -20.16 -0.04
N ASP A 110 -3.66 -19.73 1.14
CA ASP A 110 -5.08 -19.75 1.50
C ASP A 110 -5.91 -18.80 0.62
N ILE A 111 -5.37 -17.62 0.33
CA ILE A 111 -6.00 -16.63 -0.55
C ILE A 111 -6.02 -17.15 -1.98
N VAL A 112 -4.91 -17.72 -2.47
CA VAL A 112 -4.83 -18.32 -3.81
C VAL A 112 -5.89 -19.42 -3.97
N THR A 113 -6.00 -20.31 -2.99
CA THR A 113 -7.02 -21.38 -2.99
C THR A 113 -8.44 -20.83 -3.04
N GLN A 114 -8.71 -19.76 -2.30
CA GLN A 114 -10.03 -19.12 -2.30
C GLN A 114 -10.32 -18.35 -3.57
N LEU A 115 -9.31 -17.75 -4.21
CA LEU A 115 -9.47 -17.10 -5.50
C LEU A 115 -9.86 -18.12 -6.58
N TYR A 116 -9.18 -19.26 -6.68
CA TYR A 116 -9.56 -20.28 -7.66
C TYR A 116 -10.99 -20.79 -7.45
N ARG A 117 -11.42 -20.95 -6.18
CA ARG A 117 -12.82 -21.26 -5.86
C ARG A 117 -13.77 -20.14 -6.28
N HIS A 118 -13.41 -18.88 -6.02
CA HIS A 118 -14.22 -17.72 -6.39
C HIS A 118 -14.43 -17.60 -7.90
N TYR A 119 -13.39 -17.88 -8.70
CA TYR A 119 -13.46 -17.87 -10.17
C TYR A 119 -13.90 -19.20 -10.79
N ASN A 120 -14.23 -20.21 -9.97
CA ASN A 120 -14.58 -21.56 -10.41
C ASN A 120 -13.55 -22.17 -11.38
N THR A 121 -12.26 -21.92 -11.12
CA THR A 121 -11.14 -22.42 -11.92
C THR A 121 -10.67 -23.76 -11.37
N ASP A 122 -10.47 -24.74 -12.25
CA ASP A 122 -9.96 -26.06 -11.84
C ASP A 122 -8.50 -25.95 -11.38
N LEU A 123 -8.19 -26.59 -10.25
CA LEU A 123 -6.85 -26.54 -9.65
C LEU A 123 -5.79 -27.19 -10.55
N ILE A 124 -6.20 -28.15 -11.38
CA ILE A 124 -5.32 -28.82 -12.33
C ILE A 124 -4.83 -27.83 -13.39
N ASP A 125 -5.74 -27.03 -13.95
CA ASP A 125 -5.43 -26.02 -14.96
C ASP A 125 -4.68 -24.82 -14.38
N ALA A 126 -4.90 -24.54 -13.09
CA ALA A 126 -4.26 -23.44 -12.38
C ALA A 126 -2.83 -23.73 -11.92
N LYS A 127 -2.44 -25.01 -11.77
CA LYS A 127 -1.13 -25.43 -11.24
C LYS A 127 0.08 -24.77 -11.94
N PRO A 128 0.13 -24.61 -13.27
CA PRO A 128 1.25 -23.93 -13.93
C PRO A 128 1.38 -22.44 -13.57
N TYR A 129 0.32 -21.82 -13.05
CA TYR A 129 0.26 -20.40 -12.71
C TYR A 129 0.30 -20.14 -11.21
N GLU A 130 0.56 -21.15 -10.38
CA GLU A 130 0.48 -21.05 -8.92
C GLU A 130 1.41 -19.96 -8.38
N ASN A 131 2.68 -19.95 -8.78
CA ASN A 131 3.65 -18.93 -8.33
C ASN A 131 3.34 -17.54 -8.89
N VAL A 132 2.85 -17.44 -10.12
CA VAL A 132 2.38 -16.16 -10.69
C VAL A 132 1.20 -15.63 -9.86
N THR A 133 0.28 -16.51 -9.47
CA THR A 133 -0.88 -16.15 -8.67
C THR A 133 -0.46 -15.71 -7.28
N ARG A 134 0.48 -16.42 -6.63
CA ARG A 134 1.08 -16.01 -5.35
C ARG A 134 1.68 -14.60 -5.43
N ASN A 135 2.51 -14.35 -6.44
CA ASN A 135 3.15 -13.05 -6.64
C ASN A 135 2.13 -11.94 -6.91
N MET A 136 1.07 -12.22 -7.68
CA MET A 136 -0.03 -11.28 -7.90
C MET A 136 -0.85 -11.02 -6.63
N VAL A 137 -1.09 -12.03 -5.79
CA VAL A 137 -1.75 -11.86 -4.48
C VAL A 137 -0.90 -10.99 -3.56
N PHE A 138 0.40 -11.24 -3.49
CA PHE A 138 1.33 -10.41 -2.71
C PHE A 138 1.31 -8.96 -3.22
N ALA A 139 1.45 -8.74 -4.54
CA ALA A 139 1.36 -7.42 -5.13
C ALA A 139 0.03 -6.71 -4.84
N ALA A 140 -1.09 -7.44 -4.94
CA ALA A 140 -2.42 -6.93 -4.61
C ALA A 140 -2.55 -6.48 -3.16
N ILE A 141 -1.98 -7.22 -2.20
CA ILE A 141 -1.91 -6.79 -0.79
C ILE A 141 -1.11 -5.48 -0.66
N GLY A 142 0.02 -5.39 -1.36
CA GLY A 142 0.84 -4.16 -1.40
C GLY A 142 0.07 -2.96 -1.94
N TRP A 143 -0.65 -3.10 -3.05
CA TRP A 143 -1.48 -2.03 -3.63
C TRP A 143 -2.67 -1.65 -2.75
N SER A 144 -3.33 -2.63 -2.12
CA SER A 144 -4.50 -2.37 -1.28
C SER A 144 -4.16 -1.72 0.05
N THR A 145 -2.97 -1.98 0.58
CA THR A 145 -2.52 -1.44 1.87
C THR A 145 -1.61 -0.22 1.71
N MET A 146 -1.06 -0.01 0.52
CA MET A 146 0.02 0.94 0.23
C MET A 146 1.27 0.73 1.10
N LEU A 147 1.40 -0.39 1.83
CA LEU A 147 2.51 -0.63 2.74
C LEU A 147 3.84 -0.71 2.00
N TYR A 148 3.84 -1.33 0.84
CA TYR A 148 5.05 -1.60 0.07
C TYR A 148 4.75 -1.70 -1.42
N THR A 149 5.83 -1.55 -2.17
CA THR A 149 5.91 -1.85 -3.58
C THR A 149 6.37 -3.30 -3.74
N ALA A 150 5.52 -4.18 -4.26
CA ALA A 150 6.01 -5.46 -4.75
C ALA A 150 6.91 -5.23 -5.97
N ILE A 151 7.93 -6.08 -6.12
CA ILE A 151 8.70 -6.24 -7.34
C ILE A 151 8.39 -7.62 -7.87
N LEU A 152 7.96 -7.66 -9.13
CA LEU A 152 7.75 -8.92 -9.80
C LEU A 152 9.09 -9.47 -10.29
N GLN A 153 9.43 -10.65 -9.80
CA GLN A 153 10.56 -11.43 -10.27
C GLN A 153 10.07 -12.58 -11.18
N GLU A 154 10.99 -13.39 -11.72
CA GLU A 154 10.67 -14.50 -12.63
C GLU A 154 9.64 -15.47 -12.04
N PRO A 155 8.88 -16.24 -12.84
CA PRO A 155 7.77 -17.07 -12.36
C PRO A 155 8.12 -18.07 -11.23
N ASP A 156 9.40 -18.45 -11.08
CA ASP A 156 9.89 -19.37 -10.06
C ASP A 156 10.52 -18.67 -8.84
N SER A 157 10.41 -17.35 -8.77
CA SER A 157 10.96 -16.52 -7.69
C SER A 157 10.03 -16.38 -6.48
N ASP A 158 10.65 -16.21 -5.31
CA ASP A 158 9.99 -15.81 -4.08
C ASP A 158 9.58 -14.32 -4.09
N PHE A 159 8.76 -13.92 -3.11
CA PHE A 159 8.27 -12.54 -2.97
C PHE A 159 9.40 -11.52 -2.78
N CYS A 160 9.31 -10.40 -3.50
CA CYS A 160 10.26 -9.29 -3.40
C CYS A 160 9.59 -7.92 -3.30
N THR A 161 10.28 -6.97 -2.65
CA THR A 161 9.81 -5.59 -2.45
C THR A 161 10.87 -4.57 -2.81
N SER A 162 10.45 -3.36 -3.21
CA SER A 162 11.35 -2.23 -3.55
C SER A 162 11.98 -1.54 -2.32
N THR A 163 11.86 -2.14 -1.13
CA THR A 163 12.46 -1.64 0.11
C THR A 163 13.90 -2.13 0.30
N GLN A 164 14.41 -3.02 -0.55
CA GLN A 164 15.78 -3.56 -0.45
C GLN A 164 16.86 -2.58 -0.97
N ASP A 165 16.88 -1.35 -0.48
CA ASP A 165 18.03 -0.44 -0.59
C ASP A 165 19.13 -0.74 0.46
N LEU A 166 19.03 -1.86 1.18
CA LEU A 166 20.07 -2.36 2.08
C LEU A 166 20.80 -3.51 1.39
N GLY A 167 22.09 -3.29 1.13
CA GLY A 167 22.95 -4.23 0.41
C GLY A 167 22.88 -5.68 0.88
N ASP A 168 22.99 -6.58 -0.10
CA ASP A 168 23.47 -7.95 0.02
C ASP A 168 22.78 -8.92 0.99
N ALA A 169 21.48 -8.75 1.21
CA ALA A 169 20.65 -9.88 1.61
C ALA A 169 19.34 -9.85 0.81
N GLU A 170 19.37 -10.46 -0.39
CA GLU A 170 18.15 -11.06 -0.94
C GLU A 170 17.61 -12.01 0.13
N LEU A 171 16.72 -11.52 0.99
CA LEU A 171 16.01 -12.36 1.95
C LEU A 171 14.99 -13.17 1.15
N ARG A 172 15.49 -14.14 0.36
CA ARG A 172 14.71 -15.20 -0.26
C ARG A 172 14.19 -16.05 0.87
N VAL A 173 13.03 -15.69 1.39
CA VAL A 173 12.34 -16.53 2.36
C VAL A 173 11.71 -17.65 1.56
N ALA A 174 12.49 -18.69 1.25
CA ALA A 174 11.96 -19.92 0.68
C ALA A 174 10.76 -20.38 1.52
N GLN A 175 9.64 -20.71 0.86
CA GLN A 175 8.38 -21.14 1.49
C GLN A 175 7.64 -20.03 2.27
N SER A 176 7.79 -18.76 1.86
CA SER A 176 7.08 -17.64 2.51
C SER A 176 5.56 -17.65 2.28
N ALA A 177 5.08 -18.26 1.20
CA ALA A 177 3.65 -18.28 0.84
C ALA A 177 2.76 -19.01 1.86
N GLY A 178 3.31 -20.01 2.56
CA GLY A 178 2.61 -20.76 3.62
C GLY A 178 2.69 -20.11 5.00
N ARG A 179 3.39 -18.98 5.16
CA ARG A 179 3.42 -18.24 6.42
C ARG A 179 2.23 -17.28 6.51
N PRO A 180 1.70 -17.03 7.73
CA PRO A 180 0.71 -16.00 7.92
C PRO A 180 1.18 -14.65 7.34
N ILE A 181 0.30 -13.92 6.66
CA ILE A 181 0.63 -12.67 5.97
C ILE A 181 1.24 -11.64 6.95
N SER A 182 0.73 -11.58 8.18
CA SER A 182 1.27 -10.72 9.23
C SER A 182 2.73 -11.07 9.58
N ALA A 183 3.07 -12.35 9.64
CA ALA A 183 4.43 -12.83 9.88
C ALA A 183 5.33 -12.60 8.66
N LEU A 184 4.81 -12.79 7.46
CA LEU A 184 5.52 -12.53 6.21
C LEU A 184 5.93 -11.05 6.12
N LEU A 185 4.98 -10.13 6.26
CA LEU A 185 5.23 -8.69 6.16
C LEU A 185 6.11 -8.17 7.30
N ARG A 186 6.05 -8.79 8.48
CA ARG A 186 6.99 -8.50 9.58
C ARG A 186 8.43 -8.85 9.20
N ASN A 187 8.67 -9.97 8.53
CA ASN A 187 10.03 -10.36 8.13
C ASN A 187 10.64 -9.35 7.14
N PHE A 188 9.80 -8.70 6.34
CA PHE A 188 10.20 -7.58 5.48
C PHE A 188 10.28 -6.23 6.21
N SER A 189 10.01 -6.18 7.53
CA SER A 189 9.93 -4.95 8.33
C SER A 189 8.91 -3.93 7.82
N LEU A 190 7.80 -4.40 7.23
CA LEU A 190 6.81 -3.54 6.56
C LEU A 190 5.63 -3.15 7.46
N ILE A 191 5.41 -3.88 8.54
CA ILE A 191 4.31 -3.58 9.47
C ILE A 191 4.82 -2.60 10.53
N PRO A 192 4.07 -1.53 10.85
CA PRO A 192 4.40 -0.56 11.90
C PRO A 192 4.18 -1.12 13.33
N VAL A 193 4.53 -2.38 13.57
CA VAL A 193 4.49 -2.99 14.91
C VAL A 193 5.89 -3.02 15.46
N SER A 194 6.20 -2.07 16.34
CA SER A 194 7.42 -2.12 17.16
C SER A 194 7.23 -3.18 18.24
N CYS A 195 7.74 -4.39 18.00
CA CYS A 195 7.99 -5.29 19.12
C CYS A 195 9.18 -4.71 19.90
N PRO A 196 9.06 -4.45 21.21
CA PRO A 196 10.22 -4.05 21.98
C PRO A 196 11.30 -5.12 21.76
N PRO A 197 12.49 -4.76 21.27
CA PRO A 197 13.58 -5.71 21.19
C PRO A 197 13.76 -6.24 22.61
N GLY A 198 13.82 -7.58 22.78
CA GLY A 198 14.16 -8.18 24.05
C GLY A 198 15.41 -7.49 24.57
N ILE A 199 15.23 -6.68 25.63
CA ILE A 199 16.15 -5.74 26.26
C ILE A 199 17.55 -5.79 25.62
N LYS A 200 17.75 -5.04 24.53
CA LYS A 200 19.08 -4.58 24.16
C LYS A 200 19.08 -3.10 24.43
N ASN A 201 19.66 -2.75 25.57
CA ASN A 201 19.93 -1.39 26.03
C ASN A 201 20.67 -0.61 24.93
N SER A 202 19.95 0.01 24.00
CA SER A 202 20.49 1.10 23.22
C SER A 202 20.57 2.29 24.15
N GLN A 203 21.73 2.45 24.80
CA GLN A 203 22.14 3.63 25.56
C GLN A 203 22.37 4.85 24.65
N GLY A 204 21.51 5.06 23.65
CA GLY A 204 21.41 6.32 22.93
C GLY A 204 20.57 7.25 23.77
N LEU A 205 21.12 8.38 24.22
CA LEU A 205 20.32 9.46 24.74
C LEU A 205 19.31 9.83 23.64
N ASP A 206 18.01 9.72 23.92
CA ASP A 206 16.98 10.26 23.04
C ASP A 206 17.21 11.76 22.92
N THR A 207 17.76 12.19 21.78
CA THR A 207 17.85 13.61 21.44
C THR A 207 16.44 14.08 21.14
N LEU A 208 15.68 14.39 22.20
CA LEU A 208 14.35 14.99 22.13
C LEU A 208 14.48 16.35 21.44
N LEU A 209 14.21 16.38 20.14
CA LEU A 209 13.97 17.62 19.41
C LEU A 209 12.69 18.25 19.99
N ALA A 210 12.78 19.49 20.47
CA ALA A 210 11.61 20.24 20.92
C ALA A 210 10.64 20.41 19.73
N VAL A 211 9.55 19.64 19.76
CA VAL A 211 8.55 19.51 18.68
C VAL A 211 7.93 20.87 18.31
N THR A 212 7.94 21.83 19.22
CA THR A 212 7.29 23.15 19.06
C THR A 212 7.83 24.00 17.91
N HIS A 213 9.06 23.75 17.45
CA HIS A 213 9.69 24.49 16.36
C HIS A 213 9.97 23.65 15.11
N LEU A 214 9.58 22.37 15.10
CA LEU A 214 9.83 21.49 13.98
C LEU A 214 8.77 21.74 12.89
N ASN A 215 9.19 22.35 11.79
CA ASN A 215 8.38 22.56 10.59
C ASN A 215 9.26 22.37 9.34
N PHE A 216 8.65 22.36 8.15
CA PHE A 216 9.39 22.18 6.89
C PHE A 216 10.54 23.19 6.75
N PHE A 217 10.29 24.46 7.08
CA PHE A 217 11.30 25.51 6.99
C PHE A 217 12.52 25.23 7.88
N SER A 218 12.29 24.75 9.11
CA SER A 218 13.36 24.46 10.07
C SER A 218 14.15 23.23 9.63
N LEU A 219 13.47 22.18 9.13
CA LEU A 219 14.14 21.01 8.58
C LEU A 219 15.06 21.37 7.40
N THR A 220 14.55 22.11 6.41
CA THR A 220 15.32 22.41 5.21
C THR A 220 16.40 23.46 5.45
N ASN A 221 16.10 24.54 6.18
CA ASN A 221 17.02 25.68 6.26
C ASN A 221 17.95 25.64 7.47
N LEU A 222 17.59 24.94 8.55
CA LEU A 222 18.42 24.86 9.75
C LEU A 222 19.12 23.51 9.87
N CYS A 223 18.46 22.42 9.45
CA CYS A 223 19.00 21.07 9.61
C CYS A 223 19.60 20.47 8.33
N ASP A 224 19.46 21.15 7.19
CA ASP A 224 19.83 20.68 5.85
C ASP A 224 19.19 19.31 5.55
N VAL A 225 17.92 19.16 5.94
CA VAL A 225 17.12 17.96 5.72
C VAL A 225 16.19 18.19 4.55
N SER A 226 16.37 17.40 3.50
CA SER A 226 15.48 17.34 2.36
C SER A 226 14.28 16.42 2.62
N ILE A 227 13.16 16.66 1.94
CA ILE A 227 12.02 15.75 1.94
C ILE A 227 12.10 14.85 0.71
N GLU A 228 12.03 13.55 0.95
CA GLU A 228 11.91 12.53 -0.08
C GLU A 228 10.47 11.99 -0.09
N TRP A 229 9.74 12.20 -1.18
CA TRP A 229 8.37 11.69 -1.29
C TRP A 229 8.38 10.21 -1.64
N VAL A 230 7.80 9.37 -0.79
CA VAL A 230 7.72 7.91 -1.01
C VAL A 230 6.29 7.45 -1.28
N ASP A 231 6.19 6.37 -2.04
CA ASP A 231 4.92 5.70 -2.37
C ASP A 231 4.55 4.60 -1.37
N ASP A 232 5.54 4.12 -0.61
CA ASP A 232 5.38 3.03 0.35
C ASP A 232 5.13 3.62 1.73
N LEU A 233 4.02 3.24 2.35
CA LEU A 233 3.64 3.69 3.67
C LEU A 233 4.65 3.21 4.72
N SER A 234 5.26 2.03 4.57
CA SER A 234 6.30 1.52 5.48
C SER A 234 7.56 2.39 5.56
N LYS A 235 7.82 3.21 4.53
CA LYS A 235 8.97 4.12 4.47
C LYS A 235 8.69 5.49 5.12
N HIS A 236 7.49 5.73 5.64
CA HIS A 236 7.16 7.01 6.28
C HIS A 236 8.07 7.25 7.50
N CYS A 237 8.55 8.48 7.66
CA CYS A 237 9.47 8.89 8.73
C CYS A 237 10.84 8.18 8.76
N GLU A 238 11.20 7.39 7.73
CA GLU A 238 12.58 6.92 7.58
C GLU A 238 13.52 8.12 7.38
N PHE A 239 14.53 8.22 8.23
CA PHE A 239 15.50 9.31 8.20
C PHE A 239 16.90 8.80 7.85
N ASN A 240 17.42 9.21 6.68
CA ASN A 240 18.80 8.93 6.32
C ASN A 240 19.73 9.98 6.93
N ARG A 241 20.29 9.66 8.10
CA ARG A 241 21.20 10.57 8.83
C ARG A 241 22.66 10.49 8.37
N TYR A 242 23.03 9.45 7.64
CA TYR A 242 24.43 9.14 7.32
C TYR A 242 24.83 9.54 5.90
N SER A 243 23.85 9.83 5.03
CA SER A 243 24.10 10.43 3.73
C SER A 243 24.58 11.87 3.86
N GLN A 244 25.42 12.32 2.92
CA GLN A 244 25.78 13.73 2.79
C GLN A 244 24.53 14.63 2.60
N ASN A 245 23.49 14.09 1.96
CA ASN A 245 22.19 14.72 1.83
C ASN A 245 21.21 14.06 2.79
N LYS A 246 20.97 14.67 3.96
CA LYS A 246 19.99 14.14 4.92
C LYS A 246 18.62 14.17 4.28
N SER A 247 17.91 13.05 4.30
CA SER A 247 16.54 12.98 3.77
C SER A 247 15.59 12.38 4.79
N LEU A 248 14.42 13.03 4.92
CA LEU A 248 13.26 12.49 5.64
C LEU A 248 12.25 12.00 4.60
N LYS A 249 11.95 10.71 4.63
CA LYS A 249 10.97 10.11 3.72
C LYS A 249 9.55 10.36 4.22
N LEU A 250 8.71 10.91 3.35
CA LEU A 250 7.30 11.17 3.63
C LEU A 250 6.40 10.45 2.64
N PHE A 251 5.52 9.60 3.15
CA PHE A 251 4.46 8.98 2.37
C PHE A 251 3.56 10.03 1.70
N ARG A 252 3.42 9.97 0.37
CA ARG A 252 2.85 11.07 -0.42
C ARG A 252 1.31 11.11 -0.51
N PHE A 253 0.60 10.16 0.12
CA PHE A 253 -0.86 10.02 -0.02
C PHE A 253 -1.63 10.16 1.30
N PRO A 254 -1.59 11.31 2.00
CA PRO A 254 -2.24 11.49 3.30
C PRO A 254 -3.77 11.33 3.24
N SER A 255 -4.40 11.57 2.08
CA SER A 255 -5.85 11.33 1.91
C SER A 255 -6.24 9.86 2.05
N PHE A 256 -5.35 8.93 1.70
CA PHE A 256 -5.56 7.50 1.94
C PHE A 256 -5.61 7.20 3.44
N CYS A 257 -4.66 7.76 4.20
CA CYS A 257 -4.60 7.63 5.65
C CYS A 257 -5.84 8.26 6.32
N ALA A 258 -6.23 9.46 5.88
CA ALA A 258 -7.43 10.13 6.36
C ALA A 258 -8.69 9.30 6.10
N GLU A 259 -8.82 8.71 4.91
CA GLU A 259 -9.96 7.85 4.59
C GLU A 259 -10.03 6.61 5.48
N ILE A 260 -8.88 5.98 5.80
CA ILE A 260 -8.84 4.85 6.73
C ILE A 260 -9.24 5.27 8.15
N CYS A 261 -8.82 6.46 8.61
CA CYS A 261 -9.19 6.98 9.94
C CYS A 261 -10.67 7.40 10.04
N LEU A 262 -11.25 7.93 8.96
CA LEU A 262 -12.64 8.41 8.96
C LEU A 262 -13.65 7.27 8.84
N ASN A 263 -13.30 6.20 8.13
CA ASN A 263 -14.10 4.98 8.10
C ASN A 263 -13.82 4.11 9.34
N GLU A 264 -14.60 3.06 9.55
CA GLU A 264 -14.32 2.08 10.60
C GLU A 264 -12.93 1.46 10.39
N VAL A 265 -11.94 1.92 11.16
CA VAL A 265 -10.53 1.49 11.06
C VAL A 265 -10.41 -0.03 11.10
N ASN A 266 -11.28 -0.71 11.87
CA ASN A 266 -11.35 -2.16 12.01
C ASN A 266 -11.79 -2.92 10.74
N GLY A 267 -12.35 -2.20 9.76
CA GLY A 267 -12.78 -2.72 8.47
C GLY A 267 -11.72 -2.66 7.37
N SER A 268 -10.58 -1.96 7.59
CA SER A 268 -9.50 -1.89 6.58
C SER A 268 -8.68 -3.18 6.52
N LEU A 269 -8.13 -3.49 5.33
CA LEU A 269 -7.27 -4.67 5.16
C LEU A 269 -6.01 -4.57 6.02
N LEU A 270 -5.43 -3.36 6.11
CA LEU A 270 -4.25 -3.13 6.91
C LEU A 270 -4.49 -3.40 8.40
N SER A 271 -5.61 -2.94 8.96
CA SER A 271 -5.98 -3.24 10.34
C SER A 271 -6.14 -4.73 10.60
N ARG A 272 -6.70 -5.47 9.65
CA ARG A 272 -6.78 -6.94 9.75
C ARG A 272 -5.42 -7.60 9.76
N ILE A 273 -4.50 -7.15 8.90
CA ILE A 273 -3.11 -7.65 8.86
C ILE A 273 -2.37 -7.34 10.17
N CYS A 274 -2.50 -6.12 10.70
CA CYS A 274 -1.90 -5.71 11.97
C CYS A 274 -2.47 -6.51 13.16
N ARG A 275 -3.79 -6.75 13.19
CA ARG A 275 -4.45 -7.62 14.20
C ARG A 275 -4.02 -9.07 14.12
N GLY A 276 -3.76 -9.55 12.90
CA GLY A 276 -3.26 -10.90 12.67
C GLY A 276 -1.85 -11.12 13.20
N HIS A 277 -1.17 -10.08 13.69
CA HIS A 277 0.15 -10.20 14.28
C HIS A 277 0.08 -10.88 15.64
N ASN A 278 0.50 -12.15 15.69
CA ASN A 278 0.73 -12.84 16.95
C ASN A 278 2.23 -12.79 17.29
N CYS A 279 2.61 -11.90 18.21
CA CYS A 279 3.97 -11.81 18.70
C CYS A 279 4.21 -12.89 19.76
N GLN A 280 5.26 -13.71 19.61
CA GLN A 280 5.63 -14.73 20.60
C GLN A 280 5.93 -14.15 22.01
N ASN A 281 6.21 -12.84 22.10
CA ASN A 281 6.46 -12.14 23.36
C ASN A 281 5.18 -11.51 23.94
N ASP A 282 3.99 -12.02 23.60
CA ASP A 282 2.72 -11.54 24.14
C ASP A 282 2.50 -10.02 23.90
N CYS A 283 2.95 -9.53 22.72
CA CYS A 283 2.85 -8.12 22.33
C CYS A 283 1.39 -7.68 22.00
N HIS A 284 0.39 -8.22 22.71
CA HIS A 284 -1.04 -8.00 22.52
C HIS A 284 -1.49 -6.55 22.73
N ALA A 285 -0.68 -5.72 23.37
CA ALA A 285 -1.09 -4.41 23.88
C ALA A 285 -1.41 -3.35 22.80
N LEU A 286 -1.15 -3.61 21.51
CA LEU A 286 -1.21 -2.55 20.49
C LEU A 286 -1.99 -2.93 19.21
N SER A 287 -2.41 -4.19 19.02
CA SER A 287 -2.86 -4.66 17.70
C SER A 287 -4.13 -3.98 17.17
N ASP A 288 -5.02 -3.52 18.05
CA ASP A 288 -6.27 -2.87 17.65
C ASP A 288 -6.11 -1.41 17.24
N THR A 289 -5.11 -0.72 17.77
CA THR A 289 -4.90 0.72 17.54
C THR A 289 -3.67 1.03 16.70
N VAL A 290 -2.80 0.04 16.40
CA VAL A 290 -1.58 0.25 15.58
C VAL A 290 -1.89 0.92 14.26
N THR A 291 -2.89 0.46 13.52
CA THR A 291 -3.21 1.08 12.23
C THR A 291 -3.71 2.49 12.39
N GLU A 292 -4.59 2.76 13.36
CA GLU A 292 -5.10 4.11 13.64
C GLU A 292 -3.96 5.05 14.04
N ALA A 293 -3.10 4.61 14.96
CA ALA A 293 -1.95 5.37 15.44
C ALA A 293 -0.99 5.69 14.29
N TYR A 294 -0.71 4.71 13.42
CA TYR A 294 0.19 4.90 12.29
C TYR A 294 -0.39 5.83 11.22
N MET A 295 -1.69 5.70 10.90
CA MET A 295 -2.34 6.63 9.99
C MET A 295 -2.40 8.04 10.56
N THR A 296 -2.67 8.15 11.86
CA THR A 296 -2.66 9.44 12.58
C THR A 296 -1.27 10.06 12.60
N GLU A 297 -0.21 9.26 12.77
CA GLU A 297 1.17 9.73 12.67
C GLU A 297 1.41 10.40 11.32
N VAL A 298 1.03 9.76 10.21
CA VAL A 298 1.18 10.37 8.87
C VAL A 298 0.47 11.72 8.79
N LEU A 299 -0.78 11.78 9.24
CA LEU A 299 -1.57 13.03 9.21
C LEU A 299 -0.96 14.12 10.08
N MET A 300 -0.47 13.75 11.27
CA MET A 300 0.19 14.66 12.20
C MET A 300 1.54 15.14 11.69
N THR A 301 2.30 14.30 10.98
CA THR A 301 3.54 14.70 10.29
C THR A 301 3.25 15.77 9.24
N TYR A 302 2.20 15.61 8.44
CA TYR A 302 1.79 16.65 7.48
C TYR A 302 1.38 17.95 8.16
N ARG A 303 0.64 17.86 9.27
CA ARG A 303 0.23 19.03 10.06
C ARG A 303 1.42 19.73 10.70
N LEU A 304 2.38 18.99 11.25
CA LEU A 304 3.60 19.51 11.87
C LEU A 304 4.47 20.23 10.83
N LEU A 305 4.73 19.59 9.70
CA LEU A 305 5.65 20.11 8.68
C LEU A 305 5.06 21.23 7.84
N PHE A 306 3.78 21.11 7.46
CA PHE A 306 3.15 22.00 6.47
C PHE A 306 1.97 22.80 7.00
N GLY A 307 1.46 22.50 8.20
CA GLY A 307 0.28 23.18 8.76
C GLY A 307 0.53 24.63 9.16
N GLN A 308 1.79 25.01 9.37
CA GLN A 308 2.18 26.40 9.67
C GLN A 308 2.32 27.27 8.41
N HIS A 309 2.19 26.70 7.20
CA HIS A 309 2.32 27.44 5.96
C HIS A 309 1.00 28.15 5.60
N ARG A 310 1.04 29.45 5.25
CA ARG A 310 -0.14 30.28 4.94
C ARG A 310 -1.06 29.76 3.81
N ARG A 311 -0.63 28.76 3.04
CA ARG A 311 -1.41 28.13 1.95
C ARG A 311 -2.13 26.85 2.41
N SER A 312 -1.92 26.43 3.65
CA SER A 312 -2.51 25.24 4.27
C SER A 312 -3.68 25.60 5.20
N CYS A 313 -4.04 26.89 5.29
CA CYS A 313 -5.22 27.41 5.98
C CYS A 313 -6.23 27.93 4.96
#